data_AF-A0A830GNN6-F1
#
_entry.id   AF-A0A830GNN6-F1
#
_cell.length_a   1.000
_cell.length_b   1.000
_cell.length_c   1.000
_cell.angle_alpha   90.00
_cell.angle_beta   90.00
_cell.angle_gamma   90.00
#
_symmetry.space_group_name_H-M   'P 1'
#
loop_
_entity.id
_entity.type
_entity.pdbx_description
1 polymer ?
#
loop_
_entity_poly.entity_id
_entity_poly.type
_entity_poly.pdbx_seq_one_letter_code
_entity_poly.pdbx_strand_id
1 'polypeptide(L)'
;MCSLTDSPMARNGKTIILAHDHGTEIGPSGFEGVEERLDPREVFEMARHDAVTALGIGKGLTETYYPSYEDDVALLAKLNGTSSLWSGEPYSPQNWSVEYAAELGADAIGYTIYPGSNREPEMFEDFRWVQENARDYDLPVAMWSYARGQALKDHKSRDTVAYAVRLGLEVGAAW
;
A
#
# COMPACT_ATOMS: atom_id res chain seq x y z
N MET A 1 -5.10 -9.96 -15.06
CA MET A 1 -4.49 -9.78 -13.72
C MET A 1 -3.46 -10.87 -13.51
N CYS A 2 -2.20 -10.47 -13.46
CA CYS A 2 -1.08 -11.38 -13.28
C CYS A 2 -1.12 -12.05 -11.90
N SER A 3 -0.71 -13.32 -11.80
CA SER A 3 -0.52 -13.98 -10.50
C SER A 3 0.62 -13.28 -9.74
N LEU A 4 0.50 -13.13 -8.41
CA LEU A 4 1.60 -12.63 -7.57
C LEU A 4 2.89 -13.44 -7.78
N THR A 5 2.79 -14.75 -8.03
CA THR A 5 3.95 -15.62 -8.25
C THR A 5 4.69 -15.35 -9.55
N ASP A 6 4.03 -14.70 -10.49
CA ASP A 6 4.52 -14.47 -11.85
C ASP A 6 4.94 -13.00 -12.06
N SER A 7 4.89 -12.18 -11.00
CA SER A 7 5.29 -10.78 -11.01
C SER A 7 6.63 -10.56 -10.29
N PRO A 8 7.30 -9.40 -10.52
CA PRO A 8 8.51 -9.03 -9.78
C PRO A 8 8.33 -8.99 -8.25
N MET A 9 7.07 -8.91 -7.79
CA MET A 9 6.71 -8.85 -6.37
C MET A 9 6.98 -10.15 -5.61
N ALA A 10 7.23 -11.28 -6.29
CA ALA A 10 7.51 -12.54 -5.64
C ALA A 10 8.81 -13.19 -6.10
N ARG A 11 9.53 -13.78 -5.15
CA ARG A 11 10.67 -14.66 -5.40
C ARG A 11 10.47 -15.96 -4.66
N ASN A 12 10.48 -17.08 -5.39
CA ASN A 12 10.20 -18.42 -4.85
C ASN A 12 8.87 -18.48 -4.06
N GLY A 13 7.84 -17.79 -4.56
CA GLY A 13 6.52 -17.70 -3.92
C GLY A 13 6.48 -16.90 -2.61
N LYS A 14 7.51 -16.08 -2.34
CA LYS A 14 7.58 -15.21 -1.17
C LYS A 14 7.78 -13.76 -1.58
N THR A 15 7.26 -12.86 -0.74
CA THR A 15 7.32 -11.41 -0.96
C THR A 15 7.91 -10.76 0.28
N ILE A 16 8.85 -9.83 0.08
CA ILE A 16 9.40 -8.96 1.11
C ILE A 16 9.24 -7.53 0.60
N ILE A 17 8.20 -6.86 1.07
CA ILE A 17 7.91 -5.46 0.75
C ILE A 17 8.59 -4.58 1.79
N LEU A 18 9.44 -3.67 1.33
CA LEU A 18 9.86 -2.53 2.14
C LEU A 18 8.78 -1.45 2.02
N ALA A 19 7.91 -1.35 3.02
CA ALA A 19 6.88 -0.31 3.03
C ALA A 19 7.49 1.01 3.53
N HIS A 20 7.22 2.11 2.84
CA HIS A 20 7.64 3.46 3.20
C HIS A 20 6.57 4.49 2.79
N ASP A 21 5.35 4.26 3.25
CA ASP A 21 4.21 5.17 3.17
C ASP A 21 4.04 6.03 4.43
N HIS A 22 4.87 5.78 5.45
CA HIS A 22 4.76 6.36 6.78
C HIS A 22 5.06 7.86 6.82
N GLY A 23 5.80 8.39 5.84
CA GLY A 23 5.98 9.83 5.69
C GLY A 23 4.65 10.59 5.58
N THR A 24 3.63 9.95 4.97
CA THR A 24 2.25 10.47 4.97
C THR A 24 1.53 10.12 6.27
N GLU A 25 1.57 8.86 6.71
CA GLU A 25 0.74 8.37 7.82
C GLU A 25 1.12 8.93 9.21
N ILE A 26 2.42 9.12 9.49
CA ILE A 26 2.95 9.52 10.81
C ILE A 26 3.96 10.68 10.75
N GLY A 27 4.34 11.12 9.55
CA GLY A 27 5.27 12.23 9.35
C GLY A 27 6.68 11.97 9.91
N PRO A 28 7.46 13.03 10.19
CA PRO A 28 8.86 12.91 10.64
C PRO A 28 9.03 12.16 11.96
N SER A 29 8.00 12.10 12.79
CA SER A 29 8.04 11.37 14.07
C SER A 29 8.26 9.86 13.90
N GLY A 30 7.91 9.31 12.73
CA GLY A 30 8.17 7.91 12.40
C GLY A 30 9.64 7.55 12.23
N PHE A 31 10.54 8.53 12.27
CA PHE A 31 11.97 8.37 12.01
C PHE A 31 12.85 8.63 13.23
N GLU A 32 12.26 8.72 14.42
CA GLU A 32 13.02 8.87 15.67
C GLU A 32 13.98 7.68 15.88
N GLY A 33 15.27 7.98 16.06
CA GLY A 33 16.33 6.98 16.20
C GLY A 33 16.88 6.40 14.89
N VAL A 34 16.37 6.84 13.75
CA VAL A 34 16.85 6.51 12.38
C VAL A 34 16.74 7.74 11.47
N GLU A 35 17.22 8.88 11.96
CA GLU A 35 17.04 10.19 11.34
C GLU A 35 17.63 10.28 9.92
N GLU A 36 18.62 9.44 9.58
CA GLU A 36 19.16 9.35 8.23
C GLU A 36 18.08 9.01 7.18
N ARG A 37 17.05 8.26 7.59
CA ARG A 37 15.94 7.83 6.72
C ARG A 37 14.90 8.93 6.47
N LEU A 38 15.07 10.12 7.06
CA LEU A 38 14.33 11.31 6.64
C LEU A 38 14.66 11.70 5.20
N ASP A 39 15.85 11.34 4.71
CA ASP A 39 16.16 11.38 3.29
C ASP A 39 15.61 10.12 2.61
N PRO A 40 14.60 10.24 1.71
CA PRO A 40 14.02 9.08 1.06
C PRO A 40 15.04 8.24 0.28
N ARG A 41 16.16 8.83 -0.17
CA ARG A 41 17.21 8.12 -0.92
C ARG A 41 17.77 6.94 -0.13
N GLU A 42 17.93 7.07 1.18
CA GLU A 42 18.42 5.98 2.03
C GLU A 42 17.48 4.76 1.98
N VAL A 43 16.17 4.99 1.85
CA VAL A 43 15.17 3.92 1.75
C VAL A 43 15.21 3.26 0.37
N PHE A 44 15.44 4.03 -0.70
CA PHE A 44 15.64 3.47 -2.03
C PHE A 44 16.91 2.61 -2.09
N GLU A 45 18.04 3.06 -1.52
CA GLU A 45 19.26 2.25 -1.44
C GLU A 45 19.02 0.93 -0.66
N MET A 46 18.25 0.97 0.43
CA MET A 46 17.85 -0.24 1.15
C MET A 46 16.96 -1.16 0.29
N ALA A 47 16.07 -0.59 -0.53
CA ALA A 47 15.17 -1.35 -1.39
C ALA A 47 15.89 -2.14 -2.49
N ARG A 48 17.12 -1.73 -2.86
CA ARG A 48 17.98 -2.47 -3.81
C ARG A 48 18.56 -3.75 -3.24
N HIS A 49 18.48 -3.96 -1.93
CA HIS A 49 19.02 -5.16 -1.32
C HIS A 49 18.32 -6.40 -1.89
N ASP A 50 19.09 -7.41 -2.30
CA ASP A 50 18.57 -8.60 -3.00
C ASP A 50 17.38 -9.24 -2.28
N ALA A 51 17.31 -9.25 -0.96
CA ALA A 51 16.17 -9.83 -0.23
C ALA A 51 14.83 -9.10 -0.44
N VAL A 52 14.83 -7.82 -0.79
CA VAL A 52 13.63 -7.02 -1.01
C VAL A 52 13.06 -7.36 -2.39
N THR A 53 11.74 -7.57 -2.45
CA THR A 53 11.04 -7.83 -3.72
C THR A 53 10.32 -6.61 -4.24
N ALA A 54 9.98 -5.64 -3.38
CA ALA A 54 9.28 -4.44 -3.78
C ALA A 54 9.44 -3.29 -2.77
N LEU A 55 9.34 -2.06 -3.25
CA LEU A 55 9.25 -0.85 -2.45
C LEU A 55 7.83 -0.28 -2.51
N GLY A 56 7.18 -0.18 -1.35
CA GLY A 56 5.83 0.37 -1.21
C GLY A 56 5.84 1.84 -0.85
N ILE A 57 5.58 2.73 -1.82
CA ILE A 57 5.68 4.19 -1.64
C ILE A 57 4.52 4.94 -2.28
N GLY A 58 4.24 6.15 -1.78
CA GLY A 58 3.21 7.03 -2.31
C GLY A 58 3.70 7.96 -3.43
N LYS A 59 2.73 8.60 -4.11
CA LYS A 59 2.88 9.44 -5.30
C LYS A 59 4.15 10.30 -5.34
N GLY A 60 4.35 11.16 -4.33
CA GLY A 60 5.43 12.15 -4.38
C GLY A 60 6.83 11.53 -4.39
N LEU A 61 7.00 10.41 -3.68
CA LEU A 61 8.28 9.68 -3.68
C LEU A 61 8.48 8.94 -5.01
N THR A 62 7.41 8.39 -5.56
CA THR A 62 7.43 7.80 -6.92
C THR A 62 7.85 8.85 -7.94
N GLU A 63 7.19 10.00 -8.03
CA GLU A 63 7.50 11.02 -9.04
C GLU A 63 8.94 11.56 -8.91
N THR A 64 9.44 11.71 -7.68
CA THR A 64 10.68 12.45 -7.42
C THR A 64 11.92 11.56 -7.47
N TYR A 65 11.84 10.32 -6.96
CA TYR A 65 13.02 9.48 -6.72
C TYR A 65 13.01 8.21 -7.56
N TYR A 66 11.86 7.56 -7.73
CA TYR A 66 11.75 6.26 -8.42
C TYR A 66 12.40 6.20 -9.81
N PRO A 67 12.34 7.24 -10.67
CA PRO A 67 13.01 7.19 -11.99
C PRO A 67 14.52 6.93 -11.94
N SER A 68 15.18 7.16 -10.80
CA SER A 68 16.61 6.85 -10.62
C SER A 68 16.88 5.41 -10.19
N TYR A 69 15.83 4.64 -9.89
CA TYR A 69 15.88 3.30 -9.29
C TYR A 69 15.00 2.27 -10.00
N GLU A 70 14.32 2.66 -11.09
CA GLU A 70 13.33 1.82 -11.80
C GLU A 70 13.90 0.51 -12.34
N ASP A 71 15.20 0.47 -12.67
CA ASP A 71 15.89 -0.73 -13.12
C ASP A 71 16.29 -1.67 -11.97
N ASP A 72 16.31 -1.18 -10.73
CA ASP A 72 16.82 -1.89 -9.55
C ASP A 72 15.71 -2.31 -8.56
N VAL A 73 14.59 -1.60 -8.56
CA VAL A 73 13.55 -1.71 -7.53
C VAL A 73 12.19 -1.83 -8.19
N ALA A 74 11.43 -2.86 -7.81
CA ALA A 74 10.05 -3.00 -8.26
C ALA A 74 9.09 -2.15 -7.40
N LEU A 75 8.15 -1.46 -8.06
CA LEU A 75 7.28 -0.46 -7.45
C LEU A 75 5.93 -1.04 -7.03
N LEU A 76 5.64 -0.99 -5.73
CA LEU A 76 4.30 -1.14 -5.18
C LEU A 76 3.71 0.25 -4.94
N ALA A 77 2.94 0.76 -5.90
CA ALA A 77 2.39 2.11 -5.87
C ALA A 77 1.26 2.23 -4.82
N LYS A 78 1.56 2.86 -3.68
CA LYS A 78 0.59 3.05 -2.60
C LYS A 78 -0.38 4.18 -2.97
N LEU A 79 -1.58 3.84 -3.43
CA LEU A 79 -2.53 4.79 -4.02
C LEU A 79 -3.27 5.66 -3.01
N ASN A 80 -3.39 5.24 -1.77
CA ASN A 80 -4.10 5.98 -0.74
C ASN A 80 -3.27 6.16 0.54
N GLY A 81 -3.66 7.14 1.33
CA GLY A 81 -3.02 7.43 2.61
C GLY A 81 -3.65 8.64 3.26
N THR A 82 -3.56 8.73 4.58
CA THR A 82 -4.04 9.88 5.35
C THR A 82 -2.95 10.31 6.33
N SER A 83 -3.02 11.54 6.83
CA SER A 83 -2.06 12.01 7.84
C SER A 83 -2.57 11.80 9.25
N SER A 84 -1.65 11.60 10.20
CA SER A 84 -1.95 11.63 11.64
C SER A 84 -2.35 13.01 12.19
N LEU A 85 -2.43 14.04 11.34
CA LEU A 85 -2.86 15.39 11.74
C LEU A 85 -4.37 15.49 11.97
N TRP A 86 -5.16 14.59 11.35
CA TRP A 86 -6.60 14.52 11.55
C TRP A 86 -6.96 13.45 12.58
N SER A 87 -8.03 13.68 13.36
CA SER A 87 -8.55 12.73 14.34
C SER A 87 -10.03 12.44 14.09
N GLY A 88 -10.46 11.20 14.28
CA GLY A 88 -11.83 10.78 14.06
C GLY A 88 -11.91 9.34 13.52
N GLU A 89 -12.98 9.06 12.77
CA GLU A 89 -13.15 7.76 12.12
C GLU A 89 -12.03 7.51 11.10
N PRO A 90 -11.40 6.31 11.13
CA PRO A 90 -10.35 5.95 10.17
C PRO A 90 -10.85 6.02 8.73
N TYR A 91 -10.09 6.72 7.89
CA TYR A 91 -10.38 6.88 6.47
C TYR A 91 -9.09 7.13 5.71
N SER A 92 -8.87 6.40 4.62
CA SER A 92 -7.70 6.54 3.76
C SER A 92 -8.15 6.88 2.34
N PRO A 93 -8.18 8.17 1.96
CA PRO A 93 -8.60 8.58 0.62
C PRO A 93 -7.56 8.21 -0.43
N GLN A 94 -8.02 7.91 -1.65
CA GLN A 94 -7.14 7.78 -2.80
C GLN A 94 -6.48 9.12 -3.14
N ASN A 95 -5.16 9.09 -3.32
CA ASN A 95 -4.30 10.26 -3.56
C ASN A 95 -3.87 10.38 -5.03
N TRP A 96 -3.93 9.28 -5.79
CA TRP A 96 -3.57 9.21 -7.22
C TRP A 96 -4.21 8.00 -7.89
N SER A 97 -4.35 8.08 -9.21
CA SER A 97 -5.09 7.11 -10.00
C SER A 97 -4.23 5.89 -10.37
N VAL A 98 -4.89 4.78 -10.73
CA VAL A 98 -4.21 3.56 -11.20
C VAL A 98 -3.48 3.84 -12.51
N GLU A 99 -4.13 4.56 -13.42
CA GLU A 99 -3.60 4.92 -14.73
C GLU A 99 -2.29 5.68 -14.57
N TYR A 100 -2.24 6.63 -13.63
CA TYR A 100 -1.05 7.43 -13.38
C TYR A 100 0.08 6.63 -12.73
N ALA A 101 -0.25 5.68 -11.83
CA ALA A 101 0.74 4.75 -11.30
C ALA A 101 1.30 3.82 -12.39
N ALA A 102 0.46 3.34 -13.31
CA ALA A 102 0.90 2.52 -14.44
C ALA A 102 1.81 3.32 -15.39
N GLU A 103 1.49 4.59 -15.69
CA GLU A 103 2.35 5.49 -16.47
C GLU A 103 3.73 5.69 -15.85
N LEU A 104 3.82 5.65 -14.52
CA LEU A 104 5.08 5.76 -13.77
C LEU A 104 5.78 4.40 -13.54
N GLY A 105 5.33 3.34 -14.21
CA GLY A 105 6.00 2.03 -14.17
C GLY A 105 5.75 1.22 -12.90
N ALA A 106 4.56 1.33 -12.31
CA ALA A 106 4.17 0.47 -11.18
C ALA A 106 4.11 -1.00 -11.59
N ASP A 107 4.61 -1.88 -10.72
CA ASP A 107 4.52 -3.34 -10.86
C ASP A 107 3.29 -3.91 -10.14
N ALA A 108 2.81 -3.18 -9.12
CA ALA A 108 1.63 -3.51 -8.36
C ALA A 108 1.02 -2.26 -7.71
N ILE A 109 -0.24 -2.37 -7.32
CA ILE A 109 -0.98 -1.35 -6.60
C ILE A 109 -1.06 -1.69 -5.12
N GLY A 110 -0.85 -0.71 -4.27
CA GLY A 110 -1.04 -0.81 -2.83
C GLY A 110 -2.24 0.01 -2.35
N TYR A 111 -3.12 -0.58 -1.55
CA TYR A 111 -4.31 0.12 -1.05
C TYR A 111 -4.65 -0.24 0.41
N THR A 112 -5.02 0.74 1.22
CA THR A 112 -5.49 0.53 2.61
C THR A 112 -7.00 0.59 2.67
N ILE A 113 -7.62 -0.33 3.40
CA ILE A 113 -9.02 -0.23 3.80
C ILE A 113 -9.09 -0.36 5.33
N TYR A 114 -10.03 0.35 5.94
CA TYR A 114 -10.33 0.19 7.36
C TYR A 114 -11.70 -0.47 7.58
N PRO A 115 -11.79 -1.82 7.60
CA PRO A 115 -13.03 -2.49 7.93
C PRO A 115 -13.51 -2.14 9.34
N GLY A 116 -14.81 -1.92 9.50
CA GLY A 116 -15.43 -1.49 10.76
C GLY A 116 -15.39 0.02 11.00
N SER A 117 -14.81 0.82 10.10
CA SER A 117 -14.98 2.27 10.08
C SER A 117 -16.39 2.63 9.63
N ASN A 118 -16.96 3.72 10.16
CA ASN A 118 -18.22 4.26 9.63
C ASN A 118 -18.11 4.71 8.15
N ARG A 119 -16.88 4.85 7.63
CA ARG A 119 -16.60 5.15 6.21
C ARG A 119 -16.20 3.93 5.39
N GLU A 120 -16.36 2.71 5.93
CA GLU A 120 -16.11 1.47 5.20
C GLU A 120 -16.83 1.40 3.85
N PRO A 121 -18.14 1.74 3.73
CA PRO A 121 -18.83 1.68 2.43
C PRO A 121 -18.17 2.55 1.35
N GLU A 122 -17.74 3.75 1.71
CA GLU A 122 -17.08 4.68 0.80
C GLU A 122 -15.71 4.13 0.35
N MET A 123 -14.91 3.59 1.29
CA MET A 123 -13.63 2.96 0.93
C MET A 123 -13.80 1.71 0.06
N PHE A 124 -14.91 0.96 0.21
CA PHE A 124 -15.21 -0.17 -0.66
C PHE A 124 -15.61 0.29 -2.07
N GLU A 125 -16.36 1.38 -2.19
CA GLU A 125 -16.70 1.99 -3.49
C GLU A 125 -15.44 2.51 -4.20
N ASP A 126 -14.56 3.23 -3.49
CA ASP A 126 -13.28 3.68 -4.03
C ASP A 126 -12.40 2.50 -4.44
N PHE A 127 -12.32 1.47 -3.59
CA PHE A 127 -11.54 0.27 -3.89
C PHE A 127 -12.08 -0.48 -5.10
N ARG A 128 -13.41 -0.56 -5.30
CA ARG A 128 -13.98 -1.18 -6.50
C ARG A 128 -13.39 -0.57 -7.76
N TRP A 129 -13.36 0.76 -7.85
CA TRP A 129 -12.79 1.47 -8.99
C TRP A 129 -11.29 1.18 -9.16
N VAL A 130 -10.53 1.20 -8.07
CA VAL A 130 -9.09 0.87 -8.11
C VAL A 130 -8.86 -0.56 -8.57
N GLN A 131 -9.59 -1.53 -8.02
CA GLN A 131 -9.46 -2.95 -8.29
C GLN A 131 -9.81 -3.26 -9.75
N GLU A 132 -10.89 -2.69 -10.26
CA GLU A 132 -11.33 -2.86 -11.65
C GLU A 132 -10.36 -2.21 -12.63
N ASN A 133 -9.95 -0.94 -12.40
CA ASN A 133 -9.01 -0.25 -13.28
C ASN A 133 -7.63 -0.93 -13.28
N ALA A 134 -7.16 -1.47 -12.15
CA ALA A 134 -5.88 -2.18 -12.09
C ALA A 134 -5.83 -3.40 -13.02
N ARG A 135 -6.98 -4.01 -13.33
CA ARG A 135 -7.05 -5.12 -14.29
C ARG A 135 -6.74 -4.69 -15.71
N ASP A 136 -7.07 -3.46 -16.09
CA ASP A 136 -6.82 -2.94 -17.44
C ASP A 136 -5.31 -2.75 -17.71
N TYR A 137 -4.52 -2.64 -16.64
CA TYR A 137 -3.06 -2.52 -16.68
C TYR A 137 -2.33 -3.81 -16.23
N ASP A 138 -3.07 -4.90 -16.02
CA ASP A 138 -2.56 -6.16 -15.47
C ASP A 138 -1.83 -6.05 -14.11
N LEU A 139 -2.08 -4.97 -13.38
CA LEU A 139 -1.47 -4.71 -12.08
C LEU A 139 -2.22 -5.46 -10.97
N PRO A 140 -1.54 -6.32 -10.19
CA PRO A 140 -2.16 -6.90 -9.02
C PRO A 140 -2.27 -5.87 -7.88
N VAL A 141 -3.25 -6.05 -6.98
CA VAL A 141 -3.53 -5.10 -5.90
C VAL A 141 -3.27 -5.73 -4.52
N ALA A 142 -2.28 -5.23 -3.81
CA ALA A 142 -2.03 -5.50 -2.39
C ALA A 142 -2.99 -4.68 -1.52
N MET A 143 -3.63 -5.32 -0.54
CA MET A 143 -4.52 -4.66 0.40
C MET A 143 -4.02 -4.73 1.84
N TRP A 144 -3.84 -3.55 2.44
CA TRP A 144 -3.78 -3.42 3.88
C TRP A 144 -5.20 -3.33 4.45
N SER A 145 -5.75 -4.49 4.84
CA SER A 145 -7.06 -4.58 5.50
C SER A 145 -6.92 -4.44 7.01
N TYR A 146 -6.98 -3.21 7.50
CA TYR A 146 -6.80 -2.90 8.92
C TYR A 146 -8.15 -2.68 9.60
N ALA A 147 -8.70 -3.72 10.24
CA ALA A 147 -9.92 -3.57 11.02
C ALA A 147 -9.75 -2.44 12.05
N ARG A 148 -10.45 -1.32 11.87
CA ARG A 148 -10.42 -0.14 12.76
C ARG A 148 -11.70 0.65 12.59
N GLY A 149 -12.23 1.16 13.69
CA GLY A 149 -13.40 2.05 13.70
C GLY A 149 -14.16 1.95 15.02
N GLN A 150 -15.06 2.90 15.25
CA GLN A 150 -15.84 3.00 16.49
C GLN A 150 -16.64 1.73 16.83
N ALA A 151 -17.08 0.97 15.82
CA ALA A 151 -17.88 -0.22 16.01
C ALA A 151 -17.08 -1.43 16.57
N LEU A 152 -15.75 -1.39 16.48
CA LEU A 152 -14.90 -2.51 16.89
C LEU A 152 -14.53 -2.44 18.37
N LYS A 153 -14.85 -3.51 19.10
CA LYS A 153 -14.47 -3.67 20.52
C LYS A 153 -12.99 -4.04 20.68
N ASP A 154 -12.50 -4.97 19.87
CA ASP A 154 -11.11 -5.40 19.86
C ASP A 154 -10.67 -5.69 18.42
N HIS A 155 -9.90 -4.76 17.85
CA HIS A 155 -9.40 -4.86 16.49
C HIS A 155 -8.26 -5.87 16.33
N LYS A 156 -7.65 -6.34 17.42
CA LYS A 156 -6.54 -7.31 17.40
C LYS A 156 -7.02 -8.73 17.71
N SER A 157 -8.31 -8.91 17.99
CA SER A 157 -8.86 -10.24 18.23
C SER A 157 -8.67 -11.14 17.01
N ARG A 158 -8.46 -12.44 17.24
CA ARG A 158 -8.29 -13.44 16.16
C ARG A 158 -9.43 -13.37 15.14
N ASP A 159 -10.66 -13.26 15.62
CA ASP A 159 -11.85 -13.29 14.76
C ASP A 159 -11.97 -12.01 13.92
N THR A 160 -11.66 -10.85 14.51
CA THR A 160 -11.64 -9.58 13.79
C THR A 160 -10.57 -9.56 12.71
N VAL A 161 -9.35 -10.02 13.01
CA VAL A 161 -8.27 -10.11 12.02
C VAL A 161 -8.61 -11.11 10.92
N ALA A 162 -9.13 -12.30 11.27
CA ALA A 162 -9.52 -13.30 10.29
C ALA A 162 -10.61 -12.78 9.35
N TYR A 163 -11.58 -12.01 9.87
CA TYR A 163 -12.62 -11.44 9.05
C TYR A 163 -12.11 -10.32 8.13
N ALA A 164 -11.22 -9.45 8.62
CA ALA A 164 -10.58 -8.42 7.79
C ALA A 164 -9.78 -9.02 6.63
N VAL A 165 -9.07 -10.13 6.87
CA VAL A 165 -8.38 -10.89 5.80
C VAL A 165 -9.38 -11.46 4.81
N ARG A 166 -10.48 -12.06 5.27
CA ARG A 166 -11.53 -12.58 4.37
C ARG A 166 -12.17 -11.48 3.53
N LEU A 167 -12.40 -10.30 4.10
CA LEU A 167 -12.94 -9.17 3.35
C LEU A 167 -12.04 -8.79 2.18
N GLY A 168 -10.71 -8.77 2.37
CA GLY A 168 -9.76 -8.52 1.28
C GLY A 168 -9.94 -9.49 0.10
N LEU A 169 -10.14 -10.79 0.39
CA LEU A 169 -10.42 -11.79 -0.64
C LEU A 169 -11.77 -11.53 -1.35
N GLU A 170 -12.83 -11.22 -0.60
CA GLU A 170 -14.17 -10.98 -1.16
C GLU A 170 -14.22 -9.76 -2.10
N VAL A 171 -13.46 -8.70 -1.77
CA VAL A 171 -13.42 -7.49 -2.60
C VAL A 171 -12.42 -7.59 -3.75
N GLY A 172 -11.67 -8.68 -3.86
CA GLY A 172 -10.80 -8.96 -5.00
C GLY A 172 -9.37 -8.40 -4.88
N ALA A 173 -8.86 -8.24 -3.67
CA ALA A 173 -7.44 -8.03 -3.43
C ALA A 173 -6.63 -9.28 -3.80
N ALA A 174 -5.39 -9.09 -4.24
CA ALA A 174 -4.50 -10.17 -4.61
C ALA A 174 -3.76 -10.75 -3.38
N TRP A 175 -3.34 -9.90 -2.44
CA TRP A 175 -2.73 -10.29 -1.16
C TRP A 175 -2.84 -9.20 -0.09
#